data_AF-A0A2H1VFR6-F1
#
_entry.id   AF-A0A2H1VFR6-F1
#
_cell.length_a   1.000
_cell.length_b   1.000
_cell.length_c   1.000
_cell.angle_alpha   90.00
_cell.angle_beta   90.00
_cell.angle_gamma   90.00
#
_symmetry.space_group_name_H-M   'P 1'
#
loop_
_entity.id
_entity.type
_entity.pdbx_description
1 polymer ?
#
loop_
_entity_poly.entity_id
_entity_poly.type
_entity_poly.pdbx_seq_one_letter_code
_entity_poly.pdbx_strand_id
1 'polypeptide(L)'
;IGKTFSMSINDVGNLVCLFECSSGNHAEITEQILIKFGIQTKEDPECDDIDDNLLIRLLQASIQCATDNDKIKMSATRGLGNLLRLIKNENLVRNTQLKTLCETAIGKLMDCACKVNNMKVRWNACYAIGNAMKNEQLFTCFNGWQNQVFSNLCSLTKTCKNLKVRINAAAALRAPSARAHYADHYALVWRGVLAAMENAADVDDFNEYKHKDNLIEQLCVTLAHLCCLLTQADLADILDPLVFHYDSAKATFTQACHKLPPENASCLKILQAAKYVTVDLTASNDTQMQALSMLQDIFIWDM
;
A
#
# COMPACT_ATOMS: atom_id res chain seq x y z
N ILE A 1 -24.53 11.73 -25.30
CA ILE A 1 -23.56 11.27 -26.33
C ILE A 1 -22.48 10.53 -25.58
N GLY A 2 -22.74 9.24 -25.38
CA GLY A 2 -21.89 8.36 -24.59
C GLY A 2 -20.77 7.81 -25.44
N LYS A 3 -19.69 7.42 -24.78
CA LYS A 3 -18.69 6.56 -25.39
C LYS A 3 -18.29 5.51 -24.37
N THR A 4 -18.34 4.27 -24.84
CA THR A 4 -18.27 3.05 -24.06
C THR A 4 -16.86 2.49 -24.22
N PHE A 5 -16.19 2.16 -23.11
CA PHE A 5 -14.91 1.46 -23.15
C PHE A 5 -15.14 -0.03 -23.42
N SER A 6 -14.52 -0.56 -24.45
CA SER A 6 -14.60 -1.97 -24.80
C SER A 6 -13.21 -2.53 -25.04
N MET A 7 -12.78 -3.47 -24.20
CA MET A 7 -11.77 -4.46 -24.56
C MET A 7 -12.43 -5.51 -25.44
N SER A 8 -11.93 -5.69 -26.67
CA SER A 8 -12.27 -6.83 -27.52
C SER A 8 -10.99 -7.49 -28.05
N ILE A 9 -11.07 -8.80 -28.24
CA ILE A 9 -10.07 -9.61 -28.93
C ILE A 9 -10.60 -9.74 -30.36
N ASN A 10 -9.79 -9.40 -31.37
CA ASN A 10 -10.21 -9.58 -32.76
C ASN A 10 -10.04 -11.06 -33.18
N ASP A 11 -10.63 -11.44 -34.33
CA ASP A 11 -10.65 -12.83 -34.84
C ASP A 11 -9.26 -13.42 -35.16
N VAL A 12 -8.20 -12.62 -34.98
CA VAL A 12 -6.79 -13.00 -35.14
C VAL A 12 -6.01 -12.99 -33.81
N GLY A 13 -6.68 -12.82 -32.68
CA GLY A 13 -6.08 -12.90 -31.34
C GLY A 13 -5.31 -11.66 -30.90
N ASN A 14 -5.36 -10.56 -31.65
CA ASN A 14 -4.71 -9.31 -31.26
C ASN A 14 -5.61 -8.51 -30.29
N LEU A 15 -4.97 -7.96 -29.25
CA LEU A 15 -5.63 -7.07 -28.29
C LEU A 15 -5.73 -5.68 -28.93
N VAL A 16 -6.95 -5.21 -29.22
CA VAL A 16 -7.16 -3.89 -29.81
C VAL A 16 -7.74 -2.95 -28.76
N CYS A 17 -6.96 -1.96 -28.32
CA CYS A 17 -7.43 -0.88 -27.45
C CYS A 17 -8.05 0.23 -28.30
N LEU A 18 -9.39 0.31 -28.38
CA LEU A 18 -10.07 1.48 -28.93
C LEU A 18 -10.45 2.44 -27.80
N PHE A 19 -9.80 3.61 -27.80
CA PHE A 19 -10.05 4.69 -26.84
C PHE A 19 -11.02 5.70 -27.42
N GLU A 20 -12.12 5.95 -26.71
CA GLU A 20 -12.85 7.19 -26.89
C GLU A 20 -13.60 7.59 -25.61
N CYS A 21 -13.17 8.67 -24.92
CA CYS A 21 -13.93 9.89 -24.61
C CYS A 21 -13.55 10.67 -23.35
N SER A 22 -13.78 11.97 -23.50
CA SER A 22 -13.97 13.06 -22.56
C SER A 22 -15.12 12.84 -21.57
N SER A 23 -14.80 12.82 -20.29
CA SER A 23 -15.51 13.45 -19.15
C SER A 23 -15.08 12.72 -17.87
N GLY A 24 -14.85 13.48 -16.81
CA GLY A 24 -14.19 13.02 -15.61
C GLY A 24 -15.03 12.03 -14.80
N ASN A 25 -14.68 10.75 -14.88
CA ASN A 25 -14.74 9.80 -13.77
C ASN A 25 -13.96 8.53 -14.14
N HIS A 26 -12.72 8.45 -13.67
CA HIS A 26 -11.77 7.38 -14.04
C HIS A 26 -11.85 6.14 -13.14
N ALA A 27 -12.67 6.15 -12.08
CA ALA A 27 -12.94 4.95 -11.28
C ALA A 27 -13.75 3.93 -12.10
N GLU A 28 -14.69 4.39 -12.92
CA GLU A 28 -15.56 3.56 -13.75
C GLU A 28 -14.81 2.69 -14.77
N ILE A 29 -13.70 3.14 -15.34
CA ILE A 29 -13.07 2.41 -16.46
C ILE A 29 -12.38 1.12 -15.99
N THR A 30 -11.71 1.14 -14.83
CA THR A 30 -11.08 -0.07 -14.27
C THR A 30 -12.13 -1.02 -13.71
N GLU A 31 -13.15 -0.48 -13.05
CA GLU A 31 -14.28 -1.25 -12.53
C GLU A 31 -15.10 -1.89 -13.66
N GLN A 32 -15.31 -1.19 -14.77
CA GLN A 32 -15.94 -1.74 -15.97
C GLN A 32 -15.10 -2.83 -16.64
N ILE A 33 -13.76 -2.72 -16.65
CA ILE A 33 -12.89 -3.82 -17.12
C ILE A 33 -13.01 -5.01 -16.16
N LEU A 34 -12.91 -4.81 -14.86
CA LEU A 34 -13.04 -5.89 -13.88
C LEU A 34 -14.42 -6.57 -13.95
N ILE A 35 -15.51 -5.80 -14.02
CA ILE A 35 -16.89 -6.29 -14.18
C ILE A 35 -17.07 -7.00 -15.52
N LYS A 36 -16.52 -6.46 -16.63
CA LYS A 36 -16.59 -7.09 -17.96
C LYS A 36 -15.84 -8.42 -18.02
N PHE A 37 -14.84 -8.62 -17.16
CA PHE A 37 -14.08 -9.86 -17.02
C PHE A 37 -14.50 -10.69 -15.79
N GLY A 38 -15.60 -10.33 -15.11
CA GLY A 38 -16.14 -11.10 -13.96
C GLY A 38 -15.35 -11.00 -12.65
N ILE A 39 -14.34 -10.13 -12.56
CA ILE A 39 -13.45 -10.01 -11.40
C ILE A 39 -14.10 -9.07 -10.37
N GLN A 40 -14.84 -9.61 -9.40
CA GLN A 40 -15.39 -8.82 -8.29
C GLN A 40 -14.31 -8.48 -7.25
N THR A 41 -14.19 -7.21 -6.87
CA THR A 41 -13.44 -6.77 -5.69
C THR A 41 -14.29 -6.99 -4.43
N LYS A 42 -14.54 -8.24 -4.06
CA LYS A 42 -15.02 -8.59 -2.71
C LYS A 42 -13.86 -9.06 -1.86
N GLU A 43 -14.01 -8.97 -0.54
CA GLU A 43 -13.00 -9.35 0.46
C GLU A 43 -12.64 -10.84 0.45
N ASP A 44 -13.25 -11.65 -0.42
CA ASP A 44 -12.86 -13.02 -0.69
C ASP A 44 -13.19 -13.38 -2.15
N PRO A 45 -12.23 -13.82 -2.98
CA PRO A 45 -12.50 -14.19 -4.36
C PRO A 45 -12.54 -15.72 -4.51
N GLU A 46 -13.75 -16.30 -4.53
CA GLU A 46 -14.04 -17.35 -5.51
C GLU A 46 -14.02 -16.68 -6.89
N CYS A 47 -12.83 -16.29 -7.35
CA CYS A 47 -12.61 -15.85 -8.72
C CYS A 47 -12.41 -17.11 -9.56
N ASP A 48 -13.31 -17.31 -10.52
CA ASP A 48 -13.13 -18.26 -11.61
C ASP A 48 -11.68 -18.15 -12.13
N ASP A 49 -11.02 -19.30 -12.31
CA ASP A 49 -9.62 -19.34 -12.72
C ASP A 49 -9.43 -18.57 -14.04
N ILE A 50 -8.67 -17.49 -13.99
CA ILE A 50 -8.28 -16.75 -15.18
C ILE A 50 -7.25 -17.58 -15.93
N ASP A 51 -7.50 -17.81 -17.22
CA ASP A 51 -6.56 -18.51 -18.11
C ASP A 51 -5.16 -17.85 -18.09
N ASP A 52 -4.11 -18.67 -17.96
CA ASP A 52 -2.73 -18.20 -17.83
C ASP A 52 -2.30 -17.35 -19.05
N ASN A 53 -2.74 -17.70 -20.26
CA ASN A 53 -2.39 -16.92 -21.46
C ASN A 53 -3.07 -15.56 -21.46
N LEU A 54 -4.32 -15.49 -21.02
CA LEU A 54 -5.01 -14.21 -20.81
C LEU A 54 -4.26 -13.35 -19.78
N LEU A 55 -3.87 -13.93 -18.65
CA LEU A 55 -3.13 -13.22 -17.59
C LEU A 55 -1.79 -12.66 -18.09
N ILE A 56 -1.04 -13.45 -18.86
CA ILE A 56 0.21 -13.05 -19.52
C ILE A 56 -0.02 -11.86 -20.45
N ARG A 57 -1.01 -11.95 -21.34
CA ARG A 57 -1.31 -10.89 -22.31
C ARG A 57 -1.72 -9.60 -21.62
N LEU A 58 -2.53 -9.70 -20.55
CA LEU A 58 -2.95 -8.54 -19.75
C LEU A 58 -1.78 -7.89 -19.02
N LEU A 59 -0.88 -8.69 -18.42
CA LEU A 59 0.34 -8.18 -17.78
C LEU A 59 1.26 -7.48 -18.78
N GLN A 60 1.55 -8.12 -19.93
CA GLN A 60 2.38 -7.54 -20.98
C GLN A 60 1.83 -6.20 -21.50
N ALA A 61 0.53 -6.17 -21.84
CA ALA A 61 -0.12 -4.95 -22.29
C ALA A 61 -0.08 -3.85 -21.21
N SER A 62 -0.33 -4.20 -19.95
CA SER A 62 -0.29 -3.24 -18.84
C SER A 62 1.11 -2.72 -18.56
N ILE A 63 2.14 -3.57 -18.67
CA ILE A 63 3.56 -3.17 -18.56
C ILE A 63 3.92 -2.18 -19.66
N GLN A 64 3.53 -2.45 -20.90
CA GLN A 64 3.78 -1.56 -22.03
C GLN A 64 3.08 -0.21 -21.84
N CYS A 65 1.78 -0.23 -21.50
CA CYS A 65 1.00 0.97 -21.24
C CYS A 65 1.52 1.82 -20.07
N ALA A 66 2.20 1.20 -19.09
CA ALA A 66 2.84 1.91 -17.98
C ALA A 66 4.08 2.74 -18.41
N THR A 67 4.52 2.64 -19.66
CA THR A 67 5.59 3.48 -20.24
C THR A 67 5.09 4.62 -21.13
N ASP A 68 3.80 4.65 -21.43
CA ASP A 68 3.17 5.63 -22.32
C ASP A 68 2.98 6.99 -21.63
N ASN A 69 2.19 7.89 -22.19
CA ASN A 69 1.83 9.17 -21.62
C ASN A 69 1.04 9.01 -20.30
N ASP A 70 1.07 10.05 -19.47
CA ASP A 70 0.55 9.98 -18.10
C ASP A 70 -0.94 9.61 -18.02
N LYS A 71 -1.74 9.94 -19.05
CA LYS A 71 -3.17 9.56 -19.12
C LYS A 71 -3.33 8.05 -19.12
N ILE A 72 -2.49 7.35 -19.87
CA ILE A 72 -2.50 5.89 -19.99
C ILE A 72 -1.85 5.25 -18.77
N LYS A 73 -0.71 5.78 -18.30
CA LYS A 73 -0.01 5.28 -17.10
C LYS A 73 -0.92 5.18 -15.87
N MET A 74 -1.80 6.17 -15.67
CA MET A 74 -2.72 6.18 -14.53
C MET A 74 -3.63 4.95 -14.48
N SER A 75 -4.12 4.47 -15.63
CA SER A 75 -4.96 3.29 -15.71
C SER A 75 -4.13 2.01 -15.71
N ALA A 76 -3.00 2.01 -16.42
CA ALA A 76 -2.10 0.87 -16.50
C ALA A 76 -1.55 0.46 -15.13
N THR A 77 -1.13 1.42 -14.30
CA THR A 77 -0.65 1.17 -12.94
C THR A 77 -1.69 0.47 -12.06
N ARG A 78 -2.96 0.89 -12.14
CA ARG A 78 -4.07 0.21 -11.44
C ARG A 78 -4.29 -1.22 -11.95
N GLY A 79 -4.26 -1.39 -13.28
CA GLY A 79 -4.33 -2.71 -13.91
C GLY A 79 -3.25 -3.65 -13.38
N LEU A 80 -1.98 -3.20 -13.37
CA LEU A 80 -0.86 -3.97 -12.83
C LEU A 80 -1.09 -4.39 -11.36
N GLY A 81 -1.50 -3.46 -10.50
CA GLY A 81 -1.75 -3.77 -9.09
C GLY A 81 -2.86 -4.80 -8.88
N ASN A 82 -3.90 -4.80 -9.72
CA ASN A 82 -4.97 -5.80 -9.66
C ASN A 82 -4.53 -7.15 -10.22
N LEU A 83 -3.86 -7.18 -11.37
CA LEU A 83 -3.36 -8.42 -11.97
C LEU A 83 -2.36 -9.12 -11.04
N LEU A 84 -1.44 -8.37 -10.44
CA LEU A 84 -0.49 -8.91 -9.44
C LEU A 84 -1.21 -9.50 -8.22
N ARG A 85 -2.35 -8.93 -7.82
CA ARG A 85 -3.15 -9.46 -6.71
C ARG A 85 -3.83 -10.80 -7.03
N LEU A 86 -4.04 -11.11 -8.30
CA LEU A 86 -4.72 -12.33 -8.77
C LEU A 86 -3.78 -13.50 -9.04
N ILE A 87 -2.45 -13.27 -9.03
CA ILE A 87 -1.46 -14.32 -9.30
C ILE A 87 -1.51 -15.39 -8.20
N LYS A 88 -1.78 -16.64 -8.58
CA LYS A 88 -1.72 -17.80 -7.70
C LYS A 88 -0.42 -18.58 -7.87
N ASN A 89 -0.10 -19.44 -6.91
CA ASN A 89 1.11 -20.27 -6.96
C ASN A 89 1.08 -21.20 -8.20
N GLU A 90 -0.08 -21.76 -8.49
CA GLU A 90 -0.32 -22.67 -9.61
C GLU A 90 0.02 -21.99 -10.94
N ASN A 91 -0.35 -20.71 -11.10
CA ASN A 91 0.00 -19.95 -12.32
C ASN A 91 1.52 -19.85 -12.48
N LEU A 92 2.25 -19.58 -11.40
CA LEU A 92 3.71 -19.42 -11.41
C LEU A 92 4.46 -20.73 -11.67
N VAL A 93 3.95 -21.85 -11.13
CA VAL A 93 4.50 -23.19 -11.36
C VAL A 93 4.24 -23.65 -12.80
N ARG A 94 3.04 -23.42 -13.32
CA ARG A 94 2.67 -23.80 -14.70
C ARG A 94 3.40 -22.96 -15.74
N ASN A 95 3.63 -21.68 -15.46
CA ASN A 95 4.20 -20.77 -16.44
C ASN A 95 5.26 -19.82 -15.86
N THR A 96 6.53 -20.15 -16.10
CA THR A 96 7.68 -19.38 -15.62
C THR A 96 7.75 -17.96 -16.17
N GLN A 97 7.13 -17.69 -17.32
CA GLN A 97 7.07 -16.33 -17.90
C GLN A 97 6.29 -15.37 -16.98
N LEU A 98 5.28 -15.85 -16.26
CA LEU A 98 4.52 -15.01 -15.33
C LEU A 98 5.41 -14.45 -14.23
N LYS A 99 6.38 -15.22 -13.73
CA LYS A 99 7.32 -14.74 -12.71
C LYS A 99 8.10 -13.51 -13.21
N THR A 100 8.69 -13.60 -14.41
CA THR A 100 9.41 -12.48 -15.01
C THR A 100 8.51 -11.27 -15.28
N LEU A 101 7.27 -11.50 -15.71
CA LEU A 101 6.31 -10.41 -15.93
C LEU A 101 5.91 -9.74 -14.61
N CYS A 102 5.71 -10.50 -13.54
CA CYS A 102 5.40 -9.96 -12.21
C CYS A 102 6.56 -9.09 -11.68
N GLU A 103 7.80 -9.56 -11.79
CA GLU A 103 8.98 -8.78 -11.40
C GLU A 103 9.09 -7.49 -12.21
N THR A 104 8.87 -7.57 -13.52
CA THR A 104 8.84 -6.39 -14.41
C THR A 104 7.72 -5.43 -14.02
N ALA A 105 6.53 -5.94 -13.71
CA ALA A 105 5.38 -5.14 -13.27
C ALA A 105 5.66 -4.40 -11.96
N ILE A 106 6.25 -5.06 -10.96
CA ILE A 106 6.67 -4.44 -9.70
C ILE A 106 7.68 -3.31 -9.98
N GLY A 107 8.68 -3.58 -10.83
CA GLY A 107 9.65 -2.57 -11.25
C GLY A 107 9.00 -1.36 -11.92
N LYS A 108 8.00 -1.58 -12.78
CA LYS A 108 7.26 -0.48 -13.46
C LYS A 108 6.38 0.31 -12.51
N LEU A 109 5.74 -0.35 -11.54
CA LEU A 109 5.02 0.36 -10.48
C LEU A 109 5.96 1.26 -9.68
N MET A 110 7.16 0.78 -9.35
CA MET A 110 8.18 1.57 -8.66
C MET A 110 8.68 2.75 -9.50
N ASP A 111 8.94 2.55 -10.79
CA ASP A 111 9.28 3.64 -11.71
C ASP A 111 8.18 4.72 -11.71
N CYS A 112 6.91 4.31 -11.78
CA CYS A 112 5.77 5.22 -11.76
C CYS A 112 5.61 5.96 -10.43
N ALA A 113 5.85 5.31 -9.30
CA ALA A 113 5.74 5.90 -7.98
C ALA A 113 6.86 6.93 -7.70
N CYS A 114 8.08 6.63 -8.14
CA CYS A 114 9.28 7.37 -7.75
C CYS A 114 9.75 8.39 -8.80
N LYS A 115 9.64 8.09 -10.09
CA LYS A 115 10.34 8.83 -11.16
C LYS A 115 9.43 9.68 -12.04
N VAL A 116 8.12 9.41 -12.07
CA VAL A 116 7.18 10.16 -12.92
C VAL A 116 6.82 11.50 -12.27
N ASN A 117 6.80 12.58 -13.06
CA ASN A 117 6.48 13.93 -12.58
C ASN A 117 4.99 14.12 -12.22
N ASN A 118 4.10 13.37 -12.87
CA ASN A 118 2.67 13.49 -12.64
C ASN A 118 2.27 12.84 -11.31
N MET A 119 1.84 13.66 -10.35
CA MET A 119 1.48 13.20 -9.00
C MET A 119 0.34 12.16 -9.00
N LYS A 120 -0.57 12.22 -9.97
CA LYS A 120 -1.66 11.25 -10.09
C LYS A 120 -1.19 9.87 -10.52
N VAL A 121 -0.21 9.81 -11.42
CA VAL A 121 0.47 8.56 -11.74
C VAL A 121 1.16 8.00 -10.49
N ARG A 122 1.87 8.87 -9.74
CA ARG A 122 2.61 8.44 -8.53
C ARG A 122 1.71 7.88 -7.44
N TRP A 123 0.61 8.56 -7.09
CA TRP A 123 -0.28 8.05 -6.03
C TRP A 123 -1.05 6.81 -6.48
N ASN A 124 -1.40 6.69 -7.77
CA ASN A 124 -2.00 5.47 -8.31
C ASN A 124 -1.03 4.30 -8.27
N ALA A 125 0.26 4.54 -8.53
CA ALA A 125 1.29 3.53 -8.42
C ALA A 125 1.49 3.08 -6.97
N CYS A 126 1.51 4.00 -6.00
CA CYS A 126 1.57 3.64 -4.57
C CYS A 126 0.37 2.77 -4.16
N TYR A 127 -0.84 3.16 -4.57
CA TYR A 127 -2.04 2.36 -4.35
C TYR A 127 -1.92 0.95 -4.96
N ALA A 128 -1.46 0.86 -6.21
CA ALA A 128 -1.29 -0.40 -6.91
C ALA A 128 -0.23 -1.31 -6.26
N ILE A 129 0.86 -0.75 -5.76
CA ILE A 129 1.86 -1.48 -4.97
C ILE A 129 1.22 -2.04 -3.70
N GLY A 130 0.47 -1.22 -2.96
CA GLY A 130 -0.27 -1.68 -1.78
C GLY A 130 -1.26 -2.80 -2.11
N ASN A 131 -1.97 -2.72 -3.24
CA ASN A 131 -2.89 -3.77 -3.65
C ASN A 131 -2.17 -5.07 -4.07
N ALA A 132 -1.03 -4.95 -4.76
CA ALA A 132 -0.20 -6.10 -5.13
C ALA A 132 0.33 -6.83 -3.89
N MET A 133 0.81 -6.09 -2.89
CA MET A 133 1.32 -6.62 -1.61
C MET A 133 0.26 -7.29 -0.72
N LYS A 134 -1.02 -7.30 -1.12
CA LYS A 134 -2.04 -8.15 -0.47
C LYS A 134 -1.98 -9.61 -0.93
N ASN A 135 -1.21 -9.91 -1.96
CA ASN A 135 -1.01 -11.27 -2.44
C ASN A 135 0.22 -11.90 -1.77
N GLU A 136 -0.02 -12.93 -0.96
CA GLU A 136 1.01 -13.67 -0.23
C GLU A 136 2.03 -14.35 -1.16
N GLN A 137 1.65 -14.64 -2.40
CA GLN A 137 2.56 -15.19 -3.40
C GLN A 137 3.72 -14.25 -3.71
N LEU A 138 3.55 -12.92 -3.55
CA LEU A 138 4.65 -11.96 -3.72
C LEU A 138 5.76 -12.11 -2.69
N PHE A 139 5.44 -12.56 -1.47
CA PHE A 139 6.42 -12.72 -0.39
C PHE A 139 7.04 -14.12 -0.36
N THR A 140 6.37 -15.12 -0.93
CA THR A 140 6.80 -16.52 -0.89
C THR A 140 7.46 -16.99 -2.19
N CYS A 141 7.04 -16.46 -3.34
CA CYS A 141 7.53 -16.89 -4.66
C CYS A 141 8.56 -15.95 -5.28
N PHE A 142 8.73 -14.74 -4.74
CA PHE A 142 9.61 -13.69 -5.26
C PHE A 142 10.53 -13.15 -4.18
N ASN A 143 11.75 -12.79 -4.57
CA ASN A 143 12.79 -12.32 -3.67
C ASN A 143 13.40 -11.00 -4.17
N GLY A 144 14.08 -10.26 -3.29
CA GLY A 144 14.90 -9.10 -3.65
C GLY A 144 14.14 -7.79 -3.91
N TRP A 145 12.82 -7.83 -4.13
CA TRP A 145 12.02 -6.62 -4.40
C TRP A 145 11.70 -5.80 -3.13
N GLN A 146 11.57 -6.47 -1.96
CA GLN A 146 11.09 -5.87 -0.71
C GLN A 146 11.95 -4.69 -0.27
N ASN A 147 13.28 -4.81 -0.31
CA ASN A 147 14.18 -3.73 0.10
C ASN A 147 13.95 -2.46 -0.72
N GLN A 148 13.81 -2.60 -2.04
CA GLN A 148 13.55 -1.46 -2.92
C GLN A 148 12.16 -0.87 -2.65
N VAL A 149 11.13 -1.71 -2.54
CA VAL A 149 9.75 -1.23 -2.35
C VAL A 149 9.57 -0.56 -0.99
N PHE A 150 9.95 -1.20 0.11
CA PHE A 150 9.78 -0.63 1.45
C PHE A 150 10.60 0.65 1.62
N SER A 151 11.87 0.67 1.23
CA SER A 151 12.71 1.87 1.35
C SER A 151 12.14 3.07 0.59
N ASN A 152 11.67 2.86 -0.64
CA ASN A 152 11.08 3.92 -1.43
C ASN A 152 9.71 4.35 -0.90
N LEU A 153 8.86 3.42 -0.46
CA LEU A 153 7.57 3.78 0.16
C LEU A 153 7.78 4.59 1.45
N CYS A 154 8.74 4.23 2.30
CA CYS A 154 9.11 5.03 3.46
C CYS A 154 9.57 6.44 3.05
N SER A 155 10.44 6.56 2.04
CA SER A 155 10.85 7.88 1.53
C SER A 155 9.68 8.68 0.98
N LEU A 156 8.79 8.08 0.18
CA LEU A 156 7.62 8.75 -0.40
C LEU A 156 6.66 9.22 0.69
N THR A 157 6.43 8.38 1.71
CA THR A 157 5.56 8.68 2.84
C THR A 157 6.11 9.85 3.66
N LYS A 158 7.44 9.93 3.83
CA LYS A 158 8.11 11.00 4.58
C LYS A 158 8.22 12.31 3.79
N THR A 159 8.78 12.30 2.58
CA THR A 159 9.30 13.53 1.94
C THR A 159 8.55 13.99 0.70
N CYS A 160 7.56 13.24 0.19
CA CYS A 160 6.86 13.66 -1.02
C CYS A 160 6.01 14.91 -0.75
N LYS A 161 6.20 15.96 -1.56
CA LYS A 161 5.42 17.21 -1.43
C LYS A 161 3.91 17.00 -1.57
N ASN A 162 3.48 15.99 -2.33
CA ASN A 162 2.06 15.74 -2.55
C ASN A 162 1.48 14.82 -1.48
N LEU A 163 0.55 15.33 -0.67
CA LEU A 163 -0.04 14.56 0.44
C LEU A 163 -0.79 13.30 -0.02
N LYS A 164 -1.42 13.29 -1.21
CA LYS A 164 -2.07 12.07 -1.72
C LYS A 164 -1.07 10.96 -2.02
N VAL A 165 0.12 11.29 -2.51
CA VAL A 165 1.20 10.31 -2.66
C VAL A 165 1.61 9.77 -1.29
N ARG A 166 1.82 10.65 -0.29
CA ARG A 166 2.17 10.22 1.08
C ARG A 166 1.11 9.30 1.69
N ILE A 167 -0.18 9.67 1.58
CA ILE A 167 -1.34 8.89 2.05
C ILE A 167 -1.34 7.48 1.44
N ASN A 168 -1.19 7.37 0.13
CA ASN A 168 -1.20 6.07 -0.55
C ASN A 168 0.07 5.25 -0.26
N ALA A 169 1.22 5.91 -0.08
CA ALA A 169 2.46 5.23 0.30
C ALA A 169 2.38 4.68 1.74
N ALA A 170 1.86 5.45 2.69
CA ALA A 170 1.59 4.97 4.06
C ALA A 170 0.62 3.77 4.03
N ALA A 171 -0.49 3.90 3.30
CA ALA A 171 -1.45 2.81 3.16
C ALA A 171 -0.85 1.55 2.51
N ALA A 172 0.13 1.70 1.61
CA ALA A 172 0.85 0.56 1.03
C ALA A 172 1.78 -0.10 2.06
N LEU A 173 2.44 0.65 2.94
CA LEU A 173 3.32 0.10 3.98
C LEU A 173 2.59 -0.82 4.96
N ARG A 174 1.27 -0.67 5.16
CA ARG A 174 0.43 -1.57 5.97
C ARG A 174 -0.22 -2.73 5.19
N ALA A 175 0.07 -2.88 3.90
CA ALA A 175 -0.56 -3.94 3.09
C ALA A 175 -0.14 -5.37 3.48
N PRO A 176 1.12 -5.66 3.84
CA PRO A 176 1.50 -7.00 4.26
C PRO A 176 0.71 -7.44 5.51
N SER A 177 0.08 -8.61 5.43
CA SER A 177 -0.82 -9.16 6.46
C SER A 177 -0.13 -9.84 7.65
N ALA A 178 1.16 -10.17 7.54
CA ALA A 178 1.90 -10.94 8.53
C ALA A 178 3.29 -10.38 8.76
N ARG A 179 3.82 -10.52 9.99
CA ARG A 179 5.17 -10.08 10.38
C ARG A 179 6.27 -10.65 9.46
N ALA A 180 6.12 -11.90 9.02
CA ALA A 180 7.05 -12.59 8.13
C ALA A 180 7.14 -11.93 6.74
N HIS A 181 6.07 -11.28 6.26
CA HIS A 181 6.07 -10.61 4.95
C HIS A 181 6.94 -9.34 4.92
N TYR A 182 7.21 -8.74 6.08
CA TYR A 182 8.19 -7.67 6.21
C TYR A 182 9.62 -8.20 6.34
N ALA A 183 9.80 -9.41 6.92
CA ALA A 183 11.09 -10.02 7.21
C ALA A 183 12.04 -9.02 7.92
N ASP A 184 13.28 -8.90 7.44
CA ASP A 184 14.31 -8.01 8.00
C ASP A 184 14.03 -6.51 7.77
N HIS A 185 13.01 -6.17 6.96
CA HIS A 185 12.66 -4.78 6.65
C HIS A 185 11.69 -4.17 7.66
N TYR A 186 11.21 -4.94 8.65
CA TYR A 186 10.18 -4.47 9.56
C TYR A 186 10.62 -3.27 10.41
N ALA A 187 11.82 -3.30 10.97
CA ALA A 187 12.40 -2.16 11.69
C ALA A 187 12.64 -0.95 10.77
N LEU A 188 12.96 -1.17 9.50
CA LEU A 188 13.06 -0.11 8.49
C LEU A 188 11.71 0.57 8.27
N VAL A 189 10.64 -0.22 8.13
CA VAL A 189 9.28 0.32 7.95
C VAL A 189 8.85 1.11 9.19
N TRP A 190 9.09 0.60 10.40
CA TRP A 190 8.86 1.31 11.66
C TRP A 190 9.54 2.68 11.70
N ARG A 191 10.86 2.72 11.47
CA ARG A 191 11.62 3.97 11.42
C ARG A 191 11.08 4.94 10.36
N GLY A 192 10.71 4.42 9.18
CA GLY A 192 10.16 5.22 8.10
C GLY A 192 8.80 5.84 8.43
N VAL A 193 7.91 5.09 9.11
CA VAL A 193 6.59 5.57 9.53
C VAL A 193 6.72 6.63 10.62
N LEU A 194 7.52 6.38 11.67
CA LEU A 194 7.76 7.34 12.75
C LEU A 194 8.36 8.66 12.23
N ALA A 195 9.37 8.57 11.36
CA ALA A 195 9.95 9.75 10.73
C ALA A 195 8.97 10.50 9.81
N ALA A 196 7.97 9.80 9.25
CA ALA A 196 6.91 10.44 8.47
C ALA A 196 5.84 11.10 9.34
N MET A 197 5.59 10.59 10.55
CA MET A 197 4.71 11.21 11.55
C MET A 197 5.28 12.54 12.04
N GLU A 198 6.56 12.55 12.42
CA GLU A 198 7.30 13.80 12.73
C GLU A 198 7.17 14.81 11.59
N ASN A 199 7.50 14.41 10.37
CA ASN A 199 7.39 15.33 9.24
C ASN A 199 5.94 15.77 8.93
N ALA A 200 4.93 14.96 9.23
CA ALA A 200 3.53 15.34 9.01
C ALA A 200 3.07 16.41 10.00
N ALA A 201 3.64 16.45 11.21
CA ALA A 201 3.35 17.50 12.19
C ALA A 201 3.73 18.89 11.64
N ASP A 202 4.89 18.98 10.98
CA ASP A 202 5.48 20.22 10.44
C ASP A 202 4.84 20.75 9.14
N VAL A 203 3.80 20.11 8.61
CA VAL A 203 3.15 20.56 7.36
C VAL A 203 2.27 21.77 7.63
N ASP A 204 2.78 22.97 7.35
CA ASP A 204 2.07 24.25 7.47
C ASP A 204 1.52 24.75 6.13
N ASP A 205 0.52 24.06 5.58
CA ASP A 205 -0.26 24.56 4.44
C ASP A 205 -1.76 24.59 4.78
N PHE A 206 -2.27 25.80 4.98
CA PHE A 206 -3.67 26.08 5.32
C PHE A 206 -4.65 25.57 4.25
N ASN A 207 -4.24 25.43 2.99
CA ASN A 207 -5.10 24.97 1.91
C ASN A 207 -5.26 23.44 1.86
N GLU A 208 -4.42 22.68 2.59
CA GLU A 208 -4.40 21.21 2.54
C GLU A 208 -4.85 20.53 3.83
N TYR A 209 -5.49 21.24 4.77
CA TYR A 209 -5.83 20.73 6.10
C TYR A 209 -6.57 19.37 6.09
N LYS A 210 -7.55 19.20 5.19
CA LYS A 210 -8.28 17.92 5.04
C LYS A 210 -7.38 16.76 4.60
N HIS A 211 -6.38 17.05 3.77
CA HIS A 211 -5.40 16.07 3.32
C HIS A 211 -4.35 15.80 4.40
N LYS A 212 -3.99 16.80 5.21
CA LYS A 212 -3.14 16.62 6.41
C LYS A 212 -3.80 15.69 7.42
N ASP A 213 -5.08 15.89 7.73
CA ASP A 213 -5.81 15.02 8.65
C ASP A 213 -5.89 13.57 8.16
N ASN A 214 -6.16 13.36 6.86
CA ASN A 214 -6.15 12.02 6.30
C ASN A 214 -4.75 11.39 6.31
N LEU A 215 -3.69 12.17 6.07
CA LEU A 215 -2.32 11.66 6.20
C LEU A 215 -2.02 11.22 7.63
N ILE A 216 -2.39 12.04 8.62
CA ILE A 216 -2.23 11.71 10.04
C ILE A 216 -2.97 10.43 10.39
N GLU A 217 -4.25 10.31 9.98
CA GLU A 217 -5.02 9.09 10.14
C GLU A 217 -4.29 7.89 9.51
N GLN A 218 -3.84 7.99 8.25
CA GLN A 218 -3.16 6.90 7.56
C GLN A 218 -1.83 6.50 8.23
N LEU A 219 -1.10 7.45 8.83
CA LEU A 219 0.13 7.15 9.55
C LEU A 219 -0.17 6.44 10.87
N CYS A 220 -1.14 6.91 11.66
CA CYS A 220 -1.56 6.28 12.91
C CYS A 220 -2.04 4.84 12.70
N VAL A 221 -2.93 4.63 11.73
CA VAL A 221 -3.43 3.27 11.43
C VAL A 221 -2.34 2.38 10.84
N THR A 222 -1.34 2.93 10.14
CA THR A 222 -0.18 2.17 9.66
C THR A 222 0.70 1.75 10.82
N LEU A 223 0.99 2.64 11.77
CA LEU A 223 1.74 2.26 12.97
C LEU A 223 0.96 1.25 13.83
N ALA A 224 -0.36 1.44 14.00
CA ALA A 224 -1.22 0.50 14.70
C ALA A 224 -1.21 -0.90 14.03
N HIS A 225 -1.23 -0.95 12.69
CA HIS A 225 -1.06 -2.21 11.97
C HIS A 225 0.26 -2.88 12.27
N LEU A 226 1.36 -2.11 12.26
CA LEU A 226 2.66 -2.65 12.65
C LEU A 226 2.62 -3.17 14.09
N CYS A 227 2.10 -2.41 15.06
CA CYS A 227 1.93 -2.85 16.44
C CYS A 227 1.20 -4.20 16.56
N CYS A 228 0.11 -4.41 15.81
CA CYS A 228 -0.61 -5.69 15.80
C CYS A 228 0.22 -6.89 15.31
N LEU A 229 1.31 -6.66 14.58
CA LEU A 229 2.21 -7.68 14.07
C LEU A 229 3.53 -7.76 14.85
N LEU A 230 3.72 -6.86 15.83
CA LEU A 230 4.95 -6.71 16.58
C LEU A 230 5.18 -7.94 17.45
N THR A 231 6.39 -8.49 17.46
CA THR A 231 6.76 -9.59 18.36
C THR A 231 7.68 -9.08 19.46
N GLN A 232 7.85 -9.87 20.53
CA GLN A 232 8.77 -9.51 21.62
C GLN A 232 10.21 -9.26 21.11
N ALA A 233 10.66 -10.03 20.11
CA ALA A 233 12.01 -9.89 19.55
C ALA A 233 12.22 -8.53 18.85
N ASP A 234 11.17 -7.97 18.26
CA ASP A 234 11.23 -6.71 17.52
C ASP A 234 11.40 -5.47 18.40
N LEU A 235 11.03 -5.57 19.69
CA LEU A 235 11.01 -4.44 20.63
C LEU A 235 12.38 -3.75 20.76
N ALA A 236 13.48 -4.52 20.73
CA ALA A 236 14.83 -3.97 20.79
C ALA A 236 15.18 -3.17 19.53
N ASP A 237 14.80 -3.67 18.35
CA ASP A 237 15.13 -3.06 17.05
C ASP A 237 14.38 -1.75 16.80
N ILE A 238 13.24 -1.56 17.45
CA ILE A 238 12.42 -0.34 17.32
C ILE A 238 12.66 0.69 18.42
N LEU A 239 13.45 0.37 19.46
CA LEU A 239 13.64 1.28 20.60
C LEU A 239 14.24 2.62 20.17
N ASP A 240 15.36 2.60 19.45
CA ASP A 240 16.04 3.82 19.00
C ASP A 240 15.12 4.77 18.19
N PRO A 241 14.45 4.32 17.11
CA PRO A 241 13.54 5.21 16.38
C PRO A 241 12.32 5.63 17.22
N LEU A 242 11.86 4.78 18.15
CA LEU A 242 10.76 5.13 19.05
C LEU A 242 11.16 6.26 20.00
N VAL A 243 12.33 6.15 20.64
CA VAL A 243 12.89 7.20 21.52
C VAL A 243 13.04 8.51 20.75
N PHE A 244 13.57 8.45 19.53
CA PHE A 244 13.84 9.65 18.75
C PHE A 244 12.56 10.39 18.30
N HIS A 245 11.49 9.67 17.97
CA HIS A 245 10.25 10.24 17.41
C HIS A 245 9.05 10.20 18.37
N TYR A 246 9.26 9.88 19.65
CA TYR A 246 8.21 9.62 20.62
C TYR A 246 7.20 10.76 20.74
N ASP A 247 7.67 12.00 20.95
CA ASP A 247 6.78 13.14 21.16
C ASP A 247 5.89 13.40 19.95
N SER A 248 6.47 13.35 18.74
CA SER A 248 5.73 13.49 17.50
C SER A 248 4.73 12.37 17.28
N ALA A 249 5.11 11.13 17.60
CA ALA A 249 4.22 9.98 17.49
C ALA A 249 3.02 10.13 18.43
N LYS A 250 3.26 10.44 19.71
CA LYS A 250 2.22 10.67 20.71
C LYS A 250 1.27 11.80 20.31
N ALA A 251 1.80 12.96 19.93
CA ALA A 251 0.99 14.10 19.48
C ALA A 251 0.11 13.77 18.27
N THR A 252 0.66 13.07 17.28
CA THR A 252 -0.07 12.65 16.07
C THR A 252 -1.22 11.70 16.40
N PHE A 253 -0.99 10.78 17.33
CA PHE A 253 -1.97 9.82 17.82
C PHE A 253 -3.10 10.49 18.62
N THR A 254 -2.77 11.39 19.54
CA THR A 254 -3.76 12.22 20.25
C THR A 254 -4.62 13.03 19.27
N GLN A 255 -4.00 13.64 18.26
CA GLN A 255 -4.74 14.37 17.23
C GLN A 255 -5.71 13.48 16.45
N ALA A 256 -5.29 12.27 16.07
CA ALA A 256 -6.14 11.33 15.34
C ALA A 256 -7.34 10.88 16.19
N CYS A 257 -7.12 10.52 17.46
CA CYS A 257 -8.18 10.03 18.35
C CYS A 257 -9.25 11.08 18.66
N HIS A 258 -8.89 12.37 18.80
CA HIS A 258 -9.88 13.43 18.98
C HIS A 258 -10.76 13.68 17.74
N LYS A 259 -10.34 13.23 16.55
CA LYS A 259 -11.04 13.48 15.28
C LYS A 259 -11.81 12.28 14.75
N LEU A 260 -11.38 11.06 15.08
CA LEU A 260 -11.97 9.84 14.54
C LEU A 260 -13.19 9.41 15.38
N PRO A 261 -14.35 9.16 14.76
CA PRO A 261 -15.47 8.59 15.49
C PRO A 261 -15.16 7.14 15.91
N PRO A 262 -15.74 6.63 17.02
CA PRO A 262 -15.51 5.28 17.51
C PRO A 262 -15.77 4.17 16.47
N GLU A 263 -16.73 4.37 15.58
CA GLU A 263 -17.11 3.40 14.54
C GLU A 263 -16.19 3.41 13.32
N ASN A 264 -15.23 4.35 13.25
CA ASN A 264 -14.29 4.42 12.13
C ASN A 264 -13.36 3.19 12.13
N ALA A 265 -13.19 2.55 10.98
CA ALA A 265 -12.33 1.37 10.83
C ALA A 265 -10.87 1.62 11.27
N SER A 266 -10.34 2.82 11.03
CA SER A 266 -9.02 3.24 11.52
C SER A 266 -9.00 3.30 13.05
N CYS A 267 -10.05 3.81 13.69
CA CYS A 267 -10.19 3.83 15.15
C CYS A 267 -10.20 2.40 15.72
N LEU A 268 -11.01 1.50 15.13
CA LEU A 268 -11.05 0.09 15.54
C LEU A 268 -9.68 -0.59 15.44
N LYS A 269 -8.91 -0.31 14.38
CA LYS A 269 -7.56 -0.84 14.21
C LYS A 269 -6.58 -0.29 15.26
N ILE A 270 -6.70 0.99 15.59
CA ILE A 270 -5.90 1.64 16.64
C ILE A 270 -6.22 1.02 18.01
N LEU A 271 -7.50 0.79 18.32
CA LEU A 271 -7.92 0.12 19.56
C LEU A 271 -7.42 -1.34 19.63
N GLN A 272 -7.43 -2.05 18.50
CA GLN A 272 -6.85 -3.40 18.42
C GLN A 272 -5.36 -3.38 18.76
N ALA A 273 -4.61 -2.41 18.23
CA ALA A 273 -3.19 -2.23 18.53
C ALA A 273 -2.95 -1.87 20.00
N ALA A 274 -3.74 -0.96 20.55
CA ALA A 274 -3.67 -0.57 21.95
C ALA A 274 -3.88 -1.78 22.87
N LYS A 275 -4.91 -2.60 22.61
CA LYS A 275 -5.16 -3.85 23.35
C LYS A 275 -3.96 -4.80 23.27
N TYR A 276 -3.45 -5.03 22.06
CA TYR A 276 -2.32 -5.95 21.86
C TYR A 276 -1.07 -5.50 22.63
N VAL A 277 -0.70 -4.21 22.52
CA VAL A 277 0.47 -3.62 23.19
C VAL A 277 0.33 -3.60 24.72
N THR A 278 -0.88 -3.41 25.24
CA THR A 278 -1.11 -3.29 26.69
C THR A 278 -1.31 -4.63 27.39
N VAL A 279 -1.92 -5.61 26.70
CA VAL A 279 -2.36 -6.87 27.33
C VAL A 279 -1.54 -8.07 26.86
N ASP A 280 -1.26 -8.16 25.56
CA ASP A 280 -0.78 -9.41 24.94
C ASP A 280 0.75 -9.41 24.73
N LEU A 281 1.34 -8.24 24.47
CA LEU A 281 2.77 -8.09 24.22
C LEU A 281 3.55 -8.03 25.54
N THR A 282 4.64 -8.79 25.61
CA THR A 282 5.49 -8.89 26.81
C THR A 282 6.94 -8.55 26.49
N ALA A 283 7.69 -8.10 27.50
CA ALA A 283 9.12 -7.85 27.42
C ALA A 283 9.91 -8.84 28.28
N SER A 284 11.12 -9.18 27.86
CA SER A 284 12.01 -10.14 28.57
C SER A 284 13.25 -9.50 29.20
N ASN A 285 13.55 -8.23 28.86
CA ASN A 285 14.71 -7.48 29.33
C ASN A 285 14.40 -5.98 29.37
N ASP A 286 15.29 -5.19 29.99
CA ASP A 286 15.09 -3.76 30.21
C ASP A 286 14.91 -2.96 28.92
N THR A 287 15.68 -3.27 27.87
CA THR A 287 15.57 -2.63 26.55
C THR A 287 14.17 -2.84 25.96
N GLN A 288 13.67 -4.08 25.99
CA GLN A 288 12.33 -4.39 25.50
C GLN A 288 11.25 -3.76 26.38
N MET A 289 11.46 -3.73 27.71
CA MET A 289 10.52 -3.14 28.65
C MET A 289 10.40 -1.63 28.42
N GLN A 290 11.51 -0.95 28.16
CA GLN A 290 11.51 0.46 27.81
C GLN A 290 10.70 0.73 26.54
N ALA A 291 10.96 -0.02 25.46
CA ALA A 291 10.21 0.13 24.20
C ALA A 291 8.70 -0.12 24.40
N LEU A 292 8.36 -1.19 25.15
CA LEU A 292 6.97 -1.53 25.44
C LEU A 292 6.26 -0.44 26.25
N SER A 293 6.90 0.09 27.30
CA SER A 293 6.34 1.17 28.12
C SER A 293 6.09 2.45 27.31
N MET A 294 7.00 2.79 26.38
CA MET A 294 6.81 3.94 25.50
C MET A 294 5.64 3.74 24.53
N LEU A 295 5.48 2.53 23.97
CA LEU A 295 4.33 2.21 23.12
C LEU A 295 3.02 2.27 23.91
N GLN A 296 2.98 1.68 25.11
CA GLN A 296 1.80 1.72 25.97
C GLN A 296 1.36 3.15 26.23
N ASP A 297 2.30 4.04 26.54
CA ASP A 297 2.00 5.44 26.80
C ASP A 297 1.58 6.24 25.55
N ILE A 298 2.04 5.88 24.34
CA ILE A 298 1.49 6.45 23.08
C ILE A 298 0.01 6.11 22.91
N PHE A 299 -0.44 4.93 23.35
CA PHE A 299 -1.83 4.50 23.28
C PHE A 299 -2.66 4.91 24.52
N ILE A 300 -2.10 5.72 25.43
CA ILE A 300 -2.86 6.38 26.50
C ILE A 300 -3.28 7.76 25.99
N TRP A 301 -4.58 7.91 25.80
CA TRP A 301 -5.24 9.16 25.41
C TRP A 301 -6.37 9.41 26.38
N ASP A 302 -6.44 10.64 26.89
CA ASP A 302 -7.61 11.13 27.61
C ASP A 302 -8.77 11.22 26.61
N MET A 303 -9.73 10.30 26.70
CA MET A 303 -10.98 10.33 25.92
C MET A 303 -12.00 11.28 26.54
#